data_AF-A0A653I5L8-F1
#
_entry.id   AF-A0A653I5L8-F1
#
_cell.length_a   1.000
_cell.length_b   1.000
_cell.length_c   1.000
_cell.angle_alpha   90.00
_cell.angle_beta   90.00
_cell.angle_gamma   90.00
#
_symmetry.space_group_name_H-M   'P 1'
#
loop_
_entity.id
_entity.type
_entity.pdbx_description
1 polymer ?
#
loop_
_entity_poly.entity_id
_entity_poly.type
_entity_poly.pdbx_seq_one_letter_code
_entity_poly.pdbx_strand_id
1 'polypeptide(L)'
;MQEVKKIDMALQQLEDALAAYFGGRYYSALVLAAAAEQLFGGYLHLHGINPAFSRLRTSIVKIANALKEKSGSDAKPTTERDIGDLLNNAYNQSHHAGKTGLELLMNPRFEARETLDRAISNFNSLLSGYELPDLPLVERFLEEAADEITIEKEVQDVLSPVCKTSET
;
A
#
# COMPACT_ATOMS: atom_id res chain seq x y z
N MET A 1 25.28 -24.62 4.32
CA MET A 1 23.91 -24.12 4.07
C MET A 1 23.25 -23.89 5.41
N GLN A 2 22.48 -22.82 5.56
CA GLN A 2 21.77 -22.47 6.79
C GLN A 2 20.27 -22.40 6.51
N GLU A 3 19.45 -22.88 7.44
CA GLU A 3 18.01 -22.66 7.41
C GLU A 3 17.69 -21.24 7.85
N VAL A 4 16.90 -20.52 7.05
CA VAL A 4 16.48 -19.14 7.32
C VAL A 4 14.96 -19.11 7.41
N LYS A 5 14.41 -18.50 8.46
CA LYS A 5 12.97 -18.33 8.56
C LYS A 5 12.54 -17.21 7.60
N LYS A 6 11.49 -17.45 6.83
CA LYS A 6 10.96 -16.46 5.89
C LYS A 6 10.46 -15.19 6.58
N ILE A 7 10.07 -15.26 7.86
CA ILE A 7 9.70 -14.08 8.64
C ILE A 7 10.90 -13.18 8.94
N ASP A 8 12.07 -13.75 9.21
CA ASP A 8 13.30 -12.97 9.42
C ASP A 8 13.70 -12.25 8.13
N MET A 9 13.53 -12.92 6.98
CA MET A 9 13.71 -12.28 5.67
C MET A 9 12.72 -11.13 5.49
N ALA A 10 11.44 -11.32 5.83
CA ALA A 10 10.41 -10.28 5.68
C ALA A 10 10.72 -9.05 6.54
N LEU A 11 11.18 -9.25 7.77
CA LEU A 11 11.61 -8.18 8.68
C LEU A 11 12.78 -7.38 8.08
N GLN A 12 13.83 -8.07 7.63
CA GLN A 12 14.98 -7.42 7.00
C GLN A 12 14.58 -6.63 5.74
N GLN A 13 13.72 -7.21 4.89
CA GLN A 13 13.23 -6.54 3.68
C GLN A 13 12.41 -5.28 4.02
N LEU A 14 11.58 -5.32 5.07
CA LEU A 14 10.82 -4.15 5.52
C LEU A 14 11.74 -3.04 6.05
N GLU A 15 12.72 -3.40 6.87
CA GLU A 15 13.69 -2.44 7.43
C GLU A 15 14.54 -1.79 6.32
N ASP A 16 15.06 -2.60 5.39
CA ASP A 16 15.83 -2.11 4.24
C ASP A 16 14.95 -1.25 3.31
N ALA A 17 13.68 -1.60 3.13
CA ALA A 17 12.73 -0.81 2.34
C ALA A 17 12.50 0.58 2.94
N LEU A 18 12.31 0.66 4.25
CA LEU A 18 12.13 1.92 4.98
C LEU A 18 13.40 2.78 4.94
N ALA A 19 14.57 2.17 5.17
CA ALA A 19 15.84 2.87 5.06
C ALA A 19 16.07 3.41 3.64
N ALA A 20 15.70 2.64 2.60
CA ALA A 20 15.74 3.10 1.22
C ALA A 20 14.77 4.26 0.97
N TYR A 21 13.54 4.19 1.51
CA TYR A 21 12.52 5.23 1.36
C TYR A 21 12.99 6.56 1.96
N PHE A 22 13.42 6.56 3.22
CA PHE A 22 13.94 7.76 3.87
C PHE A 22 15.24 8.28 3.25
N GLY A 23 16.00 7.40 2.60
CA GLY A 23 17.17 7.78 1.79
C GLY A 23 16.85 8.27 0.37
N GLY A 24 15.57 8.43 0.00
CA GLY A 24 15.15 8.87 -1.33
C GLY A 24 15.31 7.82 -2.44
N ARG A 25 15.64 6.57 -2.11
CA ARG A 25 15.83 5.45 -3.05
C ARG A 25 14.51 4.71 -3.27
N TYR A 26 13.52 5.41 -3.81
CA TYR A 26 12.13 4.93 -3.89
C TYR A 26 11.94 3.66 -4.72
N TYR A 27 12.71 3.46 -5.80
CA TYR A 27 12.62 2.22 -6.57
C TYR A 27 13.04 1.01 -5.76
N SER A 28 14.16 1.11 -5.03
CA SER A 28 14.61 0.04 -4.12
C SER A 28 13.59 -0.19 -3.00
N ALA A 29 13.07 0.90 -2.41
CA ALA A 29 12.04 0.81 -1.39
C ALA A 29 10.79 0.06 -1.88
N LEU A 30 10.30 0.36 -3.08
CA LEU A 30 9.16 -0.34 -3.70
C LEU A 30 9.39 -1.84 -3.81
N VAL A 31 10.53 -2.27 -4.35
CA VAL A 31 10.85 -3.69 -4.54
C VAL A 31 10.93 -4.44 -3.21
N LEU A 32 11.67 -3.88 -2.26
CA LEU A 32 11.89 -4.50 -0.95
C LEU A 32 10.58 -4.55 -0.14
N ALA A 33 9.79 -3.48 -0.18
CA ALA A 33 8.48 -3.43 0.47
C ALA A 33 7.51 -4.47 -0.11
N ALA A 34 7.47 -4.64 -1.44
CA ALA A 34 6.63 -5.65 -2.06
C ALA A 34 7.05 -7.08 -1.67
N ALA A 35 8.36 -7.34 -1.56
CA ALA A 35 8.86 -8.62 -1.08
C ALA A 35 8.46 -8.88 0.38
N ALA A 36 8.60 -7.88 1.26
CA ALA A 36 8.16 -7.97 2.65
C ALA A 36 6.64 -8.19 2.75
N GLU A 37 5.84 -7.43 2.00
CA GLU A 37 4.38 -7.54 1.92
C GLU A 37 3.95 -8.98 1.59
N GLN A 38 4.57 -9.58 0.56
CA GLN A 38 4.27 -10.94 0.12
C GLN A 38 4.61 -11.98 1.19
N LEU A 39 5.78 -11.86 1.83
CA LEU A 39 6.20 -12.80 2.86
C LEU A 39 5.29 -12.71 4.09
N PHE A 40 5.03 -11.52 4.63
CA PHE A 40 4.09 -11.35 5.74
C PHE A 40 2.67 -11.81 5.37
N GLY A 41 2.24 -11.53 4.14
CA GLY A 41 0.96 -12.02 3.62
C GLY A 41 0.86 -13.55 3.65
N GLY A 42 1.94 -14.27 3.33
CA GLY A 42 2.00 -15.73 3.46
C GLY A 42 1.77 -16.21 4.90
N TYR A 43 2.38 -15.53 5.89
CA TYR A 43 2.18 -15.84 7.31
C TYR A 43 0.74 -15.55 7.77
N LEU A 44 0.15 -14.43 7.33
CA LEU A 44 -1.25 -14.10 7.66
C LEU A 44 -2.23 -15.16 7.13
N HIS A 45 -2.01 -15.67 5.92
CA HIS A 45 -2.84 -16.74 5.36
C HIS A 45 -2.80 -18.02 6.21
N LEU A 46 -1.65 -18.37 6.80
CA LEU A 46 -1.54 -19.54 7.68
C LEU A 46 -2.44 -19.41 8.93
N HIS A 47 -2.77 -18.18 9.33
CA HIS A 47 -3.66 -17.88 10.46
C HIS A 47 -5.08 -17.51 10.04
N GLY A 48 -5.43 -17.68 8.77
CA GLY A 48 -6.76 -17.32 8.26
C GLY A 48 -7.03 -15.81 8.25
N ILE A 49 -5.99 -14.98 8.31
CA ILE A 49 -6.10 -13.52 8.26
C ILE A 49 -5.88 -13.05 6.83
N ASN A 50 -6.81 -12.25 6.31
CA ASN A 50 -6.67 -11.65 4.99
C ASN A 50 -5.58 -10.56 5.00
N PRO A 51 -4.55 -10.62 4.13
CA PRO A 51 -3.54 -9.58 4.02
C PRO A 51 -4.08 -8.24 3.53
N ALA A 52 -3.34 -7.16 3.80
CA ALA A 52 -3.66 -5.79 3.47
C ALA A 52 -4.04 -5.60 2.00
N PHE A 53 -3.25 -6.11 1.05
CA PHE A 53 -3.57 -6.05 -0.38
C PHE A 53 -4.95 -6.62 -0.70
N SER A 54 -5.25 -7.83 -0.22
CA SER A 54 -6.53 -8.49 -0.46
C SER A 54 -7.67 -7.70 0.15
N ARG A 55 -7.52 -7.22 1.40
CA ARG A 55 -8.53 -6.40 2.09
C ARG A 55 -8.82 -5.10 1.34
N LEU A 56 -7.78 -4.38 0.92
CA LEU A 56 -7.89 -3.12 0.18
C LEU A 56 -8.60 -3.35 -1.16
N ARG A 57 -8.15 -4.34 -1.93
CA ARG A 57 -8.72 -4.72 -3.22
C ARG A 57 -10.21 -5.04 -3.12
N THR A 58 -10.60 -5.91 -2.20
CA THR A 58 -12.02 -6.26 -1.97
C THR A 58 -12.84 -5.04 -1.56
N SER A 59 -12.27 -4.14 -0.74
CA SER A 59 -12.97 -2.92 -0.29
C SER A 59 -13.21 -1.93 -1.43
N ILE A 60 -12.20 -1.68 -2.26
CA ILE A 60 -12.31 -0.81 -3.44
C ILE A 60 -13.34 -1.37 -4.42
N VAL A 61 -13.35 -2.68 -4.68
CA VAL A 61 -14.34 -3.31 -5.57
C VAL A 61 -15.78 -3.05 -5.08
N LYS A 62 -16.02 -3.23 -3.77
CA LYS A 62 -17.34 -2.98 -3.18
C LYS A 62 -17.76 -1.53 -3.36
N ILE A 63 -16.86 -0.58 -3.07
CA ILE A 63 -17.13 0.85 -3.21
C ILE A 63 -17.40 1.22 -4.67
N ALA A 64 -16.53 0.78 -5.59
CA ALA A 64 -16.65 1.09 -7.01
C ALA A 64 -17.97 0.59 -7.61
N ASN A 65 -18.38 -0.63 -7.26
CA ASN A 65 -19.63 -1.20 -7.75
C ASN A 65 -20.87 -0.54 -7.12
N ALA A 66 -20.82 -0.19 -5.84
CA ALA A 66 -21.91 0.56 -5.20
C ALA A 66 -22.09 1.95 -5.82
N LEU A 67 -21.00 2.63 -6.20
CA LEU A 67 -21.06 3.92 -6.91
C LEU A 67 -21.65 3.79 -8.32
N LYS A 68 -21.29 2.74 -9.07
CA LYS A 68 -21.86 2.43 -10.39
C LYS A 68 -23.37 2.17 -10.31
N GLU A 69 -23.80 1.37 -9.33
CA GLU A 69 -25.21 1.08 -9.09
C GLU A 69 -25.98 2.37 -8.78
N LYS A 70 -25.46 3.20 -7.86
CA LYS A 70 -26.09 4.46 -7.46
C LYS A 70 -26.17 5.48 -8.60
N SER A 71 -25.22 5.46 -9.52
CA SER A 71 -25.18 6.38 -10.68
C SER A 71 -26.00 5.87 -11.88
N GLY A 72 -26.57 4.66 -11.82
CA GLY A 72 -27.25 4.05 -12.96
C GLY A 72 -26.32 3.77 -14.14
N SER A 73 -25.03 3.54 -13.87
CA SER A 73 -24.04 3.30 -14.93
C SER A 73 -24.22 1.92 -15.55
N ASP A 74 -24.28 1.85 -16.89
CA ASP A 74 -24.26 0.59 -17.65
C ASP A 74 -22.85 -0.04 -17.74
N ALA A 75 -21.85 0.53 -17.06
CA ALA A 75 -20.49 0.01 -17.07
C ALA A 75 -20.43 -1.39 -16.42
N LYS A 76 -19.59 -2.26 -16.98
CA LYS A 76 -19.36 -3.60 -16.41
C LYS A 76 -18.94 -3.52 -14.94
N PRO A 77 -19.32 -4.50 -14.09
CA PRO A 77 -18.86 -4.58 -12.71
C PRO A 77 -17.34 -4.60 -12.65
N THR A 78 -16.78 -3.79 -11.74
CA THR A 78 -15.36 -3.84 -11.41
C THR A 78 -15.05 -5.15 -10.71
N THR A 79 -14.00 -5.84 -11.13
CA THR A 79 -13.54 -7.08 -10.53
C THR A 79 -12.34 -6.87 -9.61
N GLU A 80 -12.07 -7.84 -8.73
CA GLU A 80 -10.84 -7.82 -7.92
C GLU A 80 -9.58 -7.84 -8.79
N ARG A 81 -9.63 -8.49 -9.97
CA ARG A 81 -8.51 -8.48 -10.89
C ARG A 81 -8.22 -7.07 -11.40
N ASP A 82 -9.25 -6.33 -11.82
CA ASP A 82 -9.08 -4.96 -12.35
C ASP A 82 -8.41 -4.05 -11.32
N ILE A 83 -8.85 -4.13 -10.06
CA ILE A 83 -8.25 -3.36 -8.97
C ILE A 83 -6.86 -3.87 -8.60
N GLY A 84 -6.64 -5.19 -8.62
CA GLY A 84 -5.33 -5.76 -8.33
C GLY A 84 -4.27 -5.35 -9.35
N ASP A 85 -4.63 -5.36 -10.64
CA ASP A 85 -3.77 -4.92 -11.73
C ASP A 85 -3.47 -3.42 -11.62
N LEU A 86 -4.45 -2.61 -11.21
CA LEU A 86 -4.27 -1.17 -10.93
C LEU A 86 -3.31 -0.93 -9.76
N LEU A 87 -3.56 -1.53 -8.59
CA LEU A 87 -2.80 -1.29 -7.36
C LEU A 87 -1.33 -1.72 -7.47
N ASN A 88 -1.04 -2.77 -8.25
CA ASN A 88 0.31 -3.28 -8.44
C ASN A 88 0.93 -2.89 -9.79
N ASN A 89 0.30 -1.99 -10.55
CA ASN A 89 0.74 -1.70 -11.92
C ASN A 89 2.22 -1.29 -11.98
N ALA A 90 2.63 -0.33 -11.13
CA ALA A 90 4.01 0.16 -11.13
C ALA A 90 5.02 -0.94 -10.77
N TYR A 91 4.74 -1.71 -9.71
CA TYR A 91 5.58 -2.84 -9.32
C TYR A 91 5.66 -3.91 -10.43
N ASN A 92 4.51 -4.33 -10.97
CA ASN A 92 4.42 -5.35 -12.00
C ASN A 92 5.16 -4.95 -13.29
N GLN A 93 5.04 -3.69 -13.73
CA GLN A 93 5.76 -3.21 -14.89
C GLN A 93 7.26 -3.05 -14.64
N SER A 94 7.66 -2.67 -13.42
CA SER A 94 9.09 -2.51 -13.06
C SER A 94 9.87 -3.84 -13.05
N HIS A 95 9.21 -4.96 -12.73
CA HIS A 95 9.84 -6.28 -12.62
C HIS A 95 9.70 -7.18 -13.86
N HIS A 96 8.97 -6.73 -14.89
CA HIS A 96 8.71 -7.50 -16.10
C HIS A 96 9.28 -6.84 -17.37
N ALA A 97 10.51 -6.33 -17.29
CA ALA A 97 11.26 -5.84 -18.45
C ALA A 97 11.28 -6.91 -19.57
N GLY A 98 10.77 -6.54 -20.76
CA GLY A 98 10.66 -7.43 -21.92
C GLY A 98 9.30 -8.11 -22.12
N LYS A 99 8.37 -8.03 -21.15
CA LYS A 99 6.96 -8.39 -21.33
C LYS A 99 6.04 -7.16 -21.32
N THR A 100 6.52 -6.04 -20.80
CA THR A 100 5.88 -4.73 -20.77
C THR A 100 6.72 -3.71 -21.53
N GLY A 101 6.21 -2.47 -21.63
CA GLY A 101 6.99 -1.35 -22.14
C GLY A 101 8.30 -1.16 -21.36
N LEU A 102 9.31 -0.60 -22.03
CA LEU A 102 10.60 -0.27 -21.41
C LEU A 102 10.56 1.01 -20.57
N GLU A 103 9.48 1.78 -20.72
CA GLU A 103 9.22 3.02 -20.00
C GLU A 103 7.94 2.86 -19.17
N LEU A 104 7.96 3.44 -17.97
CA LEU A 104 6.85 3.41 -17.02
C LEU A 104 6.64 4.83 -16.49
N LEU A 105 5.42 5.35 -16.66
CA LEU A 105 5.00 6.56 -15.97
C LEU A 105 4.56 6.20 -14.54
N MET A 106 5.26 6.72 -13.54
CA MET A 106 4.94 6.48 -12.14
C MET A 106 5.37 7.66 -11.25
N ASN A 107 4.79 7.75 -10.05
CA ASN A 107 5.32 8.57 -8.96
C ASN A 107 6.07 7.64 -7.99
N PRO A 108 7.42 7.55 -8.04
CA PRO A 108 8.17 6.56 -7.27
C PRO A 108 7.95 6.65 -5.77
N ARG A 109 7.89 7.88 -5.23
CA ARG A 109 7.68 8.09 -3.79
C ARG A 109 6.30 7.59 -3.36
N PHE A 110 5.27 7.88 -4.14
CA PHE A 110 3.90 7.43 -3.86
C PHE A 110 3.79 5.90 -3.92
N GLU A 111 4.25 5.28 -5.00
CA GLU A 111 4.18 3.82 -5.18
C GLU A 111 4.91 3.04 -4.09
N ALA A 112 6.10 3.53 -3.70
CA ALA A 112 6.87 2.95 -2.61
C ALA A 112 6.14 3.08 -1.26
N ARG A 113 5.55 4.26 -0.99
CA ARG A 113 4.80 4.51 0.24
C ARG A 113 3.57 3.62 0.36
N GLU A 114 2.76 3.52 -0.69
CA GLU A 114 1.56 2.67 -0.70
C GLU A 114 1.91 1.21 -0.42
N THR A 115 3.05 0.75 -0.95
CA THR A 115 3.52 -0.62 -0.74
C THR A 115 4.08 -0.81 0.67
N LEU A 116 4.80 0.17 1.21
CA LEU A 116 5.25 0.17 2.60
C LEU A 116 4.08 0.15 3.58
N ASP A 117 3.04 0.95 3.36
CA ASP A 117 1.85 0.97 4.21
C ASP A 117 1.20 -0.41 4.29
N ARG A 118 1.05 -1.11 3.15
CA ARG A 118 0.52 -2.47 3.14
C ARG A 118 1.45 -3.48 3.82
N ALA A 119 2.77 -3.38 3.62
CA ALA A 119 3.75 -4.24 4.29
C ALA A 119 3.71 -4.04 5.82
N ILE A 120 3.65 -2.79 6.28
CA ILE A 120 3.54 -2.41 7.70
C ILE A 120 2.20 -2.89 8.27
N SER A 121 1.09 -2.71 7.54
CA SER A 121 -0.23 -3.21 7.96
C SER A 121 -0.22 -4.73 8.17
N ASN A 122 0.48 -5.47 7.31
CA ASN A 122 0.66 -6.91 7.48
C ASN A 122 1.56 -7.25 8.68
N PHE A 123 2.69 -6.57 8.83
CA PHE A 123 3.60 -6.70 9.98
C PHE A 123 2.85 -6.47 11.30
N ASN A 124 2.12 -5.35 11.42
CA ASN A 124 1.34 -5.01 12.61
C ASN A 124 0.24 -6.04 12.90
N SER A 125 -0.39 -6.61 11.86
CA SER A 125 -1.38 -7.68 12.03
C SER A 125 -0.78 -8.94 12.65
N LEU A 126 0.50 -9.22 12.40
CA LEU A 126 1.22 -10.39 12.94
C LEU A 126 1.66 -10.21 14.40
N LEU A 127 1.78 -8.99 14.92
CA LEU A 127 2.17 -8.73 16.31
C LEU A 127 1.26 -9.39 17.35
N SER A 128 0.00 -9.66 16.98
CA SER A 128 -0.95 -10.37 17.85
C SER A 128 -0.64 -11.87 18.04
N GLY A 129 0.15 -12.47 17.14
CA GLY A 129 0.45 -13.91 17.12
C GLY A 129 1.93 -14.25 17.04
N TYR A 130 2.81 -13.26 16.89
CA TYR A 130 4.25 -13.41 16.79
C TYR A 130 4.97 -12.40 17.68
N GLU A 131 6.02 -12.87 18.36
CA GLU A 131 6.98 -11.99 19.01
C GLU A 131 7.96 -11.47 17.95
N LEU A 132 7.70 -10.26 17.45
CA LEU A 132 8.49 -9.58 16.42
C LEU A 132 9.26 -8.41 17.05
N PRO A 133 10.43 -8.05 16.50
CA PRO A 133 11.20 -6.94 17.02
C PRO A 133 10.52 -5.59 16.75
N ASP A 134 10.81 -4.61 17.60
CA ASP A 134 10.49 -3.22 17.32
C ASP A 134 11.31 -2.72 16.11
N LEU A 135 10.65 -1.99 15.22
CA LEU A 135 11.26 -1.43 14.02
C LEU A 135 11.12 0.11 14.07
N PRO A 136 12.13 0.87 14.53
CA PRO A 136 12.01 2.32 14.74
C PRO A 136 11.61 3.10 13.48
N LEU A 137 12.03 2.62 12.30
CA LEU A 137 11.64 3.25 11.04
C LEU A 137 10.16 3.04 10.68
N VAL A 138 9.50 2.01 11.23
CA VAL A 138 8.04 1.84 11.09
C VAL A 138 7.33 2.92 11.89
N GLU A 139 7.74 3.16 13.14
CA GLU A 139 7.17 4.21 13.99
C GLU A 139 7.30 5.58 13.31
N ARG A 140 8.51 5.95 12.89
CA ARG A 140 8.74 7.18 12.13
C ARG A 140 7.86 7.30 10.89
N PHE A 141 7.72 6.23 10.13
CA PHE A 141 6.89 6.24 8.92
C PHE A 141 5.41 6.50 9.22
N LEU A 142 4.89 5.92 10.31
CA LEU A 142 3.51 6.13 10.74
C LEU A 142 3.28 7.55 11.28
N GLU A 143 4.25 8.12 12.00
CA GLU A 143 4.22 9.51 12.47
C GLU A 143 4.19 10.49 11.29
N GLU A 144 5.13 10.37 10.33
CA GLU A 144 5.16 11.24 9.15
C GLU A 144 3.87 11.10 8.31
N ALA A 145 3.28 9.90 8.26
CA ALA A 145 2.01 9.70 7.57
C ALA A 145 0.82 10.38 8.26
N ALA A 146 0.79 10.40 9.60
CA ALA A 146 -0.27 11.08 10.36
C ALA A 146 -0.18 12.62 10.24
N ASP A 147 1.04 13.15 10.19
CA ASP A 147 1.28 14.59 10.02
C ASP A 147 0.80 15.08 8.65
N GLU A 148 1.05 14.32 7.57
CA GLU A 148 0.59 14.70 6.23
C GLU A 148 -0.94 14.74 6.12
N ILE A 149 -1.66 13.80 6.76
CA ILE A 149 -3.14 13.82 6.82
C ILE A 149 -3.64 15.06 7.56
N THR A 150 -2.95 15.47 8.61
CA THR A 150 -3.30 16.67 9.39
C THR A 150 -3.15 17.93 8.53
N ILE A 151 -2.05 18.04 7.77
CA ILE A 151 -1.81 19.17 6.85
C ILE A 151 -2.86 19.21 5.73
N GLU A 152 -3.21 18.08 5.11
CA GLU A 152 -4.23 18.04 4.05
C GLU A 152 -5.60 18.51 4.57
N LYS A 153 -5.98 18.09 5.78
CA LYS A 153 -7.22 18.51 6.42
C LYS A 153 -7.23 20.01 6.73
N GLU A 154 -6.13 20.54 7.28
CA GLU A 154 -6.00 21.98 7.55
C GLU A 154 -6.06 22.81 6.26
N VAL A 155 -5.39 22.36 5.20
CA VAL A 155 -5.46 23.01 3.89
C VAL A 155 -6.87 22.95 3.31
N GLN A 156 -7.57 21.81 3.40
CA GLN A 156 -8.95 21.68 2.95
C GLN A 156 -9.92 22.57 3.74
N ASP A 157 -9.75 22.68 5.06
CA ASP A 157 -10.56 23.53 5.93
C ASP A 157 -10.30 25.03 5.67
N VAL A 158 -9.07 25.41 5.29
CA VAL A 158 -8.73 26.79 4.89
C VAL A 158 -9.26 27.14 3.50
N LEU A 159 -9.29 26.17 2.56
CA LEU A 159 -9.73 26.39 1.17
C LEU A 159 -11.24 26.24 0.95
N SER A 160 -12.01 25.83 1.95
CA SER A 160 -13.45 25.57 1.82
C SER A 160 -14.42 26.77 1.93
N PRO A 161 -14.06 28.06 2.13
CA PRO A 161 -15.05 29.12 2.14
C PRO A 161 -15.30 29.70 0.74
N VAL A 162 -15.71 28.90 -0.26
CA VAL A 162 -16.37 29.39 -1.50
C VAL A 162 -17.35 28.33 -2.03
N CYS A 163 -18.45 28.05 -1.30
CA CYS A 163 -19.64 27.43 -1.90
C CYS A 163 -20.93 27.60 -1.07
N LYS A 164 -21.04 28.65 -0.26
CA LYS A 164 -22.27 28.98 0.47
C LYS A 164 -22.71 30.43 0.25
N THR A 165 -22.97 30.80 -1.00
CA THR A 165 -23.84 31.97 -1.30
C THR A 165 -24.49 31.80 -2.68
N SER A 166 -25.61 31.07 -2.72
CA SER A 166 -26.70 31.34 -3.66
C SER A 166 -27.87 30.43 -3.31
N GLU A 167 -28.71 30.86 -2.36
CA GLU A 167 -30.12 30.45 -2.29
C GLU A 167 -30.82 31.40 -1.30
N THR A 168 -31.27 32.54 -1.82
CA THR A 168 -32.62 33.09 -1.60
C THR A 168 -32.85 34.24 -2.57
#